data_AF-A0A673HG18-F1
#
_entry.id   AF-A0A673HG18-F1
#
_cell.length_a   1.000
_cell.length_b   1.000
_cell.length_c   1.000
_cell.angle_alpha   90.00
_cell.angle_beta   90.00
_cell.angle_gamma   90.00
#
_symmetry.space_group_name_H-M   'P 1'
#
loop_
_entity.id
_entity.type
_entity.pdbx_description
1 polymer ?
#
loop_
_entity_poly.entity_id
_entity_poly.type
_entity_poly.pdbx_seq_one_letter_code
_entity_poly.pdbx_strand_id
1 'polypeptide(L)'
;MVEQFVVMPLSVLQANLYLFTGAGFASRQMANLAKPSLSIAVDELGFISMKAVTTVKTLEIKFKLDEEFDETTADDRKVRTTMSLEDGKRIQKQTWEGKTTIIEREIQDSKMIAKCIMDDVFAIRTYEKDA
;
A
#
# COMPACT_ATOMS: atom_id res chain seq x y z
N MET A 1 -14.19 10.90 5.00
CA MET A 1 -13.61 9.58 5.41
C MET A 1 -12.47 9.15 4.48
N VAL A 2 -12.62 9.17 3.15
CA VAL A 2 -11.47 9.02 2.22
C VAL A 2 -10.43 10.11 2.47
N GLU A 3 -10.89 11.34 2.73
CA GLU A 3 -10.10 12.57 2.91
C GLU A 3 -8.94 12.48 3.91
N GLN A 4 -9.03 11.65 4.96
CA GLN A 4 -7.92 11.48 5.90
C GLN A 4 -6.68 10.82 5.27
N PHE A 5 -6.89 10.11 4.15
CA PHE A 5 -5.85 9.51 3.33
C PHE A 5 -5.54 10.34 2.07
N VAL A 6 -6.40 11.30 1.73
CA VAL A 6 -6.19 12.20 0.58
C VAL A 6 -5.24 13.31 1.06
N VAL A 7 -4.22 13.58 0.28
CA VAL A 7 -3.22 14.63 0.55
C VAL A 7 -2.26 14.31 1.71
N MET A 8 -1.22 13.51 1.44
CA MET A 8 -0.01 13.54 2.25
C MET A 8 1.14 12.82 1.53
N PRO A 9 2.23 13.51 1.14
CA PRO A 9 3.49 12.81 0.91
C PRO A 9 3.90 12.16 2.23
N LEU A 10 3.97 10.83 2.19
CA LEU A 10 4.31 10.02 3.34
C LEU A 10 5.69 9.41 3.15
N SER A 11 6.61 9.63 4.07
CA SER A 11 7.89 8.92 4.12
C SER A 11 7.83 7.76 5.11
N VAL A 12 8.61 6.73 4.80
CA VAL A 12 8.61 5.49 5.58
C VAL A 12 9.58 5.61 6.73
N LEU A 13 9.07 5.36 7.93
CA LEU A 13 9.86 5.32 9.15
C LEU A 13 10.48 3.93 9.38
N GLN A 14 9.70 2.87 9.11
CA GLN A 14 10.11 1.49 9.37
C GLN A 14 9.35 0.53 8.45
N ALA A 15 10.05 -0.41 7.81
CA ALA A 15 9.45 -1.45 6.98
C ALA A 15 9.95 -2.83 7.39
N ASN A 16 9.08 -3.66 7.95
CA ASN A 16 9.33 -5.10 8.12
C ASN A 16 8.74 -5.93 6.95
N LEU A 17 8.31 -5.24 5.87
CA LEU A 17 7.46 -5.76 4.79
C LEU A 17 8.09 -6.88 3.95
N TYR A 18 9.42 -6.96 3.91
CA TYR A 18 10.12 -7.73 2.89
C TYR A 18 10.47 -9.18 3.28
N LEU A 19 9.95 -9.68 4.41
CA LEU A 19 10.09 -11.11 4.75
C LEU A 19 9.13 -12.03 3.97
N PHE A 20 8.08 -11.48 3.34
CA PHE A 20 6.92 -12.29 2.94
C PHE A 20 6.86 -12.74 1.47
N THR A 21 7.58 -12.07 0.55
CA THR A 21 7.41 -12.31 -0.91
C THR A 21 8.45 -13.25 -1.52
N GLY A 22 9.29 -13.91 -0.71
CA GLY A 22 10.45 -14.65 -1.23
C GLY A 22 11.55 -13.76 -1.81
N ALA A 23 11.49 -12.44 -1.55
CA ALA A 23 12.52 -11.49 -1.95
C ALA A 23 13.88 -11.88 -1.35
N GLY A 24 14.91 -11.95 -2.21
CA GLY A 24 16.28 -12.26 -1.80
C GLY A 24 16.86 -11.23 -0.83
N PHE A 25 17.91 -11.59 -0.08
CA PHE A 25 18.51 -10.74 0.94
C PHE A 25 18.89 -9.33 0.43
N ALA A 26 19.43 -9.23 -0.78
CA ALA A 26 19.79 -7.95 -1.40
C ALA A 26 18.56 -7.06 -1.66
N SER A 27 17.46 -7.64 -2.18
CA SER A 27 16.21 -6.92 -2.40
C SER A 27 15.62 -6.41 -1.09
N ARG A 28 15.73 -7.18 0.00
CA ARG A 28 15.31 -6.75 1.35
C ARG A 28 16.11 -5.54 1.84
N GLN A 29 17.43 -5.57 1.69
CA GLN A 29 18.31 -4.45 2.08
C GLN A 29 17.99 -3.17 1.29
N MET A 30 17.87 -3.28 -0.03
CA MET A 30 17.53 -2.13 -0.88
C MET A 30 16.18 -1.52 -0.52
N ALA A 31 15.23 -2.36 -0.16
CA ALA A 31 13.90 -1.89 0.15
C ALA A 31 13.76 -1.27 1.56
N ASN A 32 14.65 -1.62 2.49
CA ASN A 32 14.80 -0.93 3.77
C ASN A 32 15.45 0.46 3.61
N LEU A 33 16.33 0.62 2.63
CA LEU A 33 16.97 1.90 2.31
C LEU A 33 16.06 2.83 1.48
N ALA A 34 15.08 2.25 0.77
CA ALA A 34 14.13 3.02 -0.02
C ALA A 34 13.18 3.80 0.91
N LYS A 35 13.16 5.13 0.74
CA LYS A 35 12.12 6.01 1.26
C LYS A 35 11.07 6.19 0.16
N PRO A 36 10.03 5.35 0.05
CA PRO A 36 8.97 5.62 -0.89
C PRO A 36 8.23 6.88 -0.45
N SER A 37 7.82 7.69 -1.42
CA SER A 37 6.71 8.60 -1.24
C SER A 37 5.43 7.92 -1.71
N LEU A 38 4.35 8.11 -0.95
CA LEU A 38 3.00 7.72 -1.35
C LEU A 38 2.17 8.99 -1.52
N SER A 39 1.49 9.15 -2.64
CA SER A 39 0.49 10.20 -2.84
C SER A 39 -0.86 9.59 -3.24
N ILE A 40 -1.92 10.23 -2.77
CA ILE A 40 -3.30 9.77 -2.98
C ILE A 40 -4.13 10.99 -3.36
N ALA A 41 -4.84 10.89 -4.47
CA ALA A 41 -5.72 11.93 -5.01
C ALA A 41 -7.08 11.33 -5.35
N VAL A 42 -8.12 12.16 -5.29
CA VAL A 42 -9.48 11.81 -5.72
C VAL A 42 -9.87 12.79 -6.82
N ASP A 43 -10.38 12.28 -7.93
CA ASP A 43 -10.89 13.12 -9.01
C ASP A 43 -12.38 13.46 -8.84
N GLU A 44 -12.88 14.38 -9.67
CA GLU A 44 -14.27 14.86 -9.63
C GLU A 44 -15.30 13.76 -9.93
N LEU A 45 -14.88 12.65 -10.57
CA LEU A 45 -15.71 11.50 -10.90
C LEU A 45 -15.68 10.42 -9.81
N GLY A 46 -14.98 10.67 -8.70
CA GLY A 46 -14.86 9.77 -7.56
C GLY A 46 -13.86 8.64 -7.74
N PHE A 47 -13.00 8.68 -8.77
CA PHE A 47 -11.87 7.75 -8.84
C PHE A 47 -10.76 8.19 -7.90
N ILE A 48 -10.12 7.20 -7.29
CA ILE A 48 -8.98 7.38 -6.40
C ILE A 48 -7.73 6.95 -7.17
N SER A 49 -6.77 7.85 -7.27
CA SER A 49 -5.42 7.57 -7.78
C SER A 49 -4.46 7.43 -6.61
N MET A 50 -3.71 6.34 -6.58
CA MET A 50 -2.59 6.15 -5.66
C MET A 50 -1.29 6.01 -6.44
N LYS A 51 -0.29 6.78 -6.03
CA LYS A 51 1.04 6.75 -6.64
C LYS A 51 2.10 6.51 -5.57
N ALA A 52 2.87 5.45 -5.73
CA ALA A 52 4.01 5.12 -4.89
C ALA A 52 5.30 5.30 -5.70
N VAL A 53 6.18 6.20 -5.28
CA VAL A 53 7.46 6.47 -5.92
C VAL A 53 8.57 6.01 -4.98
N THR A 54 9.38 5.04 -5.41
CA THR A 54 10.64 4.66 -4.75
C THR A 54 11.83 5.07 -5.61
N THR A 55 13.04 4.98 -5.06
CA THR A 55 14.29 5.13 -5.84
C THR A 55 14.47 4.09 -6.95
N VAL A 56 13.68 3.00 -6.92
CA VAL A 56 13.80 1.88 -7.85
C VAL A 56 12.63 1.85 -8.86
N LYS A 57 11.41 2.12 -8.41
CA LYS A 57 10.18 1.93 -9.20
C LYS A 57 9.12 2.96 -8.82
N THR A 58 8.39 3.44 -9.82
CA THR A 58 7.15 4.20 -9.64
C THR A 58 5.98 3.31 -10.00
N LEU A 59 4.97 3.26 -9.12
CA LEU A 59 3.73 2.54 -9.33
C LEU A 59 2.58 3.53 -9.22
N GLU A 60 1.62 3.42 -10.12
CA GLU A 60 0.44 4.25 -10.14
C GLU A 60 -0.78 3.38 -10.44
N ILE A 61 -1.78 3.45 -9.57
CA ILE A 61 -3.05 2.74 -9.72
C ILE A 61 -4.20 3.74 -9.64
N LYS A 62 -5.27 3.49 -10.40
CA LYS A 62 -6.50 4.27 -10.39
C LYS A 62 -7.67 3.32 -10.24
N PHE A 63 -8.51 3.54 -9.23
CA PHE A 63 -9.60 2.62 -8.87
C PHE A 63 -10.81 3.36 -8.32
N LYS A 64 -11.92 2.64 -8.21
CA LYS A 64 -13.08 3.03 -7.39
C LYS A 64 -13.15 2.12 -6.17
N LEU A 65 -13.74 2.64 -5.09
CA LEU A 65 -13.99 1.82 -3.92
C LEU A 65 -14.98 0.71 -4.27
N ASP A 66 -14.76 -0.46 -3.69
CA ASP A 66 -15.59 -1.66 -3.80
C ASP A 66 -15.70 -2.25 -5.23
N GLU A 67 -14.89 -1.76 -6.17
CA GLU A 67 -14.76 -2.30 -7.53
C GLU A 67 -13.43 -3.05 -7.70
N GLU A 68 -13.48 -4.25 -8.29
CA GLU A 68 -12.29 -5.05 -8.60
C GLU A 68 -11.56 -4.50 -9.84
N PHE A 69 -10.22 -4.45 -9.79
CA PHE A 69 -9.38 -4.03 -10.91
C PHE A 69 -8.09 -4.85 -10.98
N ASP A 70 -7.47 -4.91 -12.16
CA ASP A 70 -6.16 -5.55 -12.34
C ASP A 70 -5.03 -4.63 -11.86
N GLU A 71 -4.13 -5.16 -11.02
CA GLU A 71 -2.97 -4.46 -10.48
C GLU A 71 -1.69 -5.25 -10.79
N THR A 72 -0.61 -4.55 -11.14
CA THR A 72 0.75 -5.11 -11.11
C THR A 72 1.48 -4.54 -9.90
N THR A 73 1.82 -5.41 -8.94
CA THR A 73 2.44 -5.00 -7.69
C THR A 73 3.91 -4.60 -7.86
N ALA A 74 4.50 -4.02 -6.82
CA ALA A 74 5.90 -3.59 -6.83
C ALA A 74 6.89 -4.72 -7.20
N ASP A 75 6.57 -5.93 -6.76
CA ASP A 75 7.30 -7.18 -7.00
C ASP A 75 6.82 -7.94 -8.25
N ASP A 76 6.17 -7.25 -9.19
CA ASP A 76 5.78 -7.75 -10.52
C ASP A 76 4.75 -8.89 -10.52
N ARG A 77 3.99 -9.07 -9.43
CA ARG A 77 2.84 -9.97 -9.42
C ARG A 77 1.64 -9.30 -10.10
N LYS A 78 0.98 -10.04 -10.98
CA LYS A 78 -0.34 -9.68 -11.53
C LYS A 78 -1.41 -10.18 -10.58
N VAL A 79 -2.17 -9.26 -10.01
CA VAL A 79 -3.18 -9.56 -9.00
C VAL A 79 -4.50 -8.88 -9.37
N ARG A 80 -5.60 -9.41 -8.85
CA ARG A 80 -6.87 -8.67 -8.79
C ARG A 80 -7.01 -8.00 -7.44
N THR A 81 -7.34 -6.71 -7.46
CA THR A 81 -7.38 -5.88 -6.27
C THR A 81 -8.75 -5.25 -6.08
N THR A 82 -9.23 -5.23 -4.84
CA THR A 82 -10.39 -4.44 -4.41
C THR A 82 -9.96 -3.53 -3.25
N MET A 83 -10.42 -2.28 -3.30
CA MET A 83 -10.16 -1.27 -2.26
C MET A 83 -11.46 -0.93 -1.57
N SER A 84 -11.56 -1.13 -0.26
CA SER A 84 -12.75 -0.81 0.55
C SER A 84 -12.39 0.10 1.72
N LEU A 85 -13.41 0.72 2.31
CA LEU A 85 -13.32 1.42 3.59
C LEU A 85 -14.16 0.69 4.63
N GLU A 86 -13.51 0.22 5.70
CA GLU A 86 -14.14 -0.55 6.76
C GLU A 86 -13.67 0.01 8.11
N ASP A 87 -14.62 0.42 8.97
CA ASP A 87 -14.34 0.97 10.30
C ASP A 87 -13.29 2.10 10.32
N GLY A 88 -13.32 2.97 9.32
CA GLY A 88 -12.36 4.08 9.17
C GLY A 88 -10.97 3.66 8.71
N LYS A 89 -10.75 2.37 8.42
CA LYS A 89 -9.54 1.82 7.80
C LYS A 89 -9.74 1.67 6.31
N ARG A 90 -8.66 1.80 5.55
CA ARG A 90 -8.63 1.42 4.14
C ARG A 90 -8.11 0.01 3.99
N ILE A 91 -8.93 -0.86 3.42
CA ILE A 91 -8.60 -2.26 3.18
C ILE A 91 -8.28 -2.42 1.70
N GLN A 92 -7.12 -2.97 1.39
CA GLN A 92 -6.74 -3.39 0.04
C GLN A 92 -6.60 -4.90 0.03
N LYS A 93 -7.50 -5.59 -0.67
CA LYS A 93 -7.46 -7.03 -0.84
C LYS A 93 -6.87 -7.35 -2.20
N GLN A 94 -5.79 -8.12 -2.25
CA GLN A 94 -5.13 -8.58 -3.46
C GLN A 94 -5.26 -10.09 -3.56
N THR A 95 -5.66 -10.61 -4.72
CA THR A 95 -5.79 -12.05 -4.96
C THR A 95 -5.07 -12.47 -6.24
N TRP A 96 -4.38 -13.60 -6.20
CA TRP A 96 -3.72 -14.21 -7.35
C TRP A 96 -3.48 -15.70 -7.09
N GLU A 97 -3.67 -16.57 -8.08
CA GLU A 97 -3.35 -18.00 -7.99
C GLU A 97 -3.89 -18.70 -6.71
N GLY A 98 -5.08 -18.31 -6.26
CA GLY A 98 -5.70 -18.83 -5.02
C GLY A 98 -5.13 -18.28 -3.72
N LYS A 99 -4.11 -17.41 -3.76
CA LYS A 99 -3.55 -16.68 -2.62
C LYS A 99 -4.26 -15.35 -2.41
N THR A 100 -4.27 -14.89 -1.17
CA THR A 100 -4.82 -13.59 -0.78
C THR A 100 -3.85 -12.84 0.12
N THR A 101 -3.68 -11.55 -0.14
CA THR A 101 -3.03 -10.60 0.78
C THR A 101 -4.00 -9.48 1.11
N ILE A 102 -4.04 -9.09 2.38
CA ILE A 102 -4.83 -7.97 2.86
C ILE A 102 -3.86 -6.89 3.36
N ILE A 103 -4.05 -5.66 2.91
CA ILE A 103 -3.29 -4.50 3.39
C ILE A 103 -4.26 -3.53 4.04
N GLU A 104 -4.23 -3.50 5.36
CA GLU A 104 -5.03 -2.57 6.17
C GLU A 104 -4.23 -1.30 6.41
N ARG A 105 -4.87 -0.14 6.23
CA ARG A 105 -4.25 1.16 6.54
C ARG A 105 -5.14 1.99 7.43
N GLU A 106 -4.56 2.49 8.51
CA GLU A 106 -5.24 3.32 9.49
C GLU A 106 -4.36 4.50 9.90
N ILE A 107 -4.98 5.61 10.27
CA ILE A 107 -4.29 6.77 10.83
C ILE A 107 -4.34 6.67 12.35
N GLN A 108 -3.16 6.67 12.99
CA GLN A 108 -3.01 6.71 14.44
C GLN A 108 -1.96 7.76 14.79
N ASP A 109 -2.29 8.69 15.69
CA ASP A 109 -1.37 9.73 16.16
C ASP A 109 -0.64 10.50 15.04
N SER A 110 -1.37 10.87 13.98
CA SER A 110 -0.84 11.53 12.77
C SER A 110 0.15 10.71 11.93
N LYS A 111 0.26 9.40 12.20
CA LYS A 111 1.01 8.43 11.39
C LYS A 111 0.06 7.51 10.66
N MET A 112 0.42 7.09 9.45
CA MET A 112 -0.31 6.01 8.78
C MET A 112 0.36 4.68 9.09
N ILE A 113 -0.37 3.78 9.73
CA ILE A 113 0.04 2.40 9.98
C ILE A 113 -0.52 1.53 8.87
N ALA A 114 0.34 0.84 8.14
CA ALA A 114 -0.03 -0.14 7.13
C ALA A 114 0.34 -1.54 7.60
N LYS A 115 -0.67 -2.40 7.78
CA LYS A 115 -0.50 -3.80 8.15
C LYS A 115 -0.77 -4.69 6.94
N CYS A 116 0.25 -5.37 6.43
CA CYS A 116 0.12 -6.34 5.35
C CYS A 116 0.02 -7.75 5.94
N ILE A 117 -1.03 -8.48 5.60
CA ILE A 117 -1.38 -9.79 6.15
C ILE A 117 -1.47 -10.79 5.01
N MET A 118 -0.84 -11.95 5.16
CA MET A 118 -0.97 -13.08 4.25
C MET A 118 -0.92 -14.35 5.09
N ASP A 119 -1.97 -15.18 4.99
CA ASP A 119 -2.15 -16.37 5.82
C ASP A 119 -2.00 -16.07 7.33
N ASP A 120 -1.08 -16.74 8.04
CA ASP A 120 -0.84 -16.59 9.49
C ASP A 120 0.23 -15.55 9.83
N VAL A 121 0.76 -14.83 8.83
CA VAL A 121 1.87 -13.91 9.01
C VAL A 121 1.52 -12.47 8.60
N PHE A 122 2.17 -11.50 9.25
CA PHE A 122 1.93 -10.09 8.96
C PHE A 122 3.20 -9.22 9.06
N ALA A 123 3.18 -8.11 8.33
CA ALA A 123 4.16 -7.04 8.37
C ALA A 123 3.49 -5.73 8.74
N ILE A 124 4.21 -4.88 9.47
CA ILE A 124 3.77 -3.51 9.77
C ILE A 124 4.75 -2.53 9.12
N ARG A 125 4.20 -1.48 8.51
CA ARG A 125 4.92 -0.35 7.95
C ARG A 125 4.31 0.94 8.46
N THR A 126 5.14 1.78 9.07
CA THR A 126 4.71 3.08 9.60
C THR A 126 5.19 4.19 8.69
N TYR A 127 4.27 5.10 8.39
CA TYR A 127 4.49 6.26 7.56
C TYR A 127 4.22 7.53 8.36
N GLU A 128 5.06 8.54 8.16
CA GLU A 128 4.89 9.87 8.72
C GLU A 128 4.67 10.88 7.60
N LYS A 129 3.92 11.94 7.89
CA LYS A 129 3.73 13.06 6.99
C LYS A 129 5.08 13.74 6.76
N ASP A 130 5.46 13.94 5.50
CA ASP A 130 6.61 14.78 5.17
C ASP A 130 6.35 16.22 5.67
N ALA A 131 7.37 16.80 6.28
CA ALA A 131 7.35 18.16 6.83
C ALA A 131 7.25 19.24 5.74
#